data_AF-A0A0K1EJ94-F1
#
_entry.id   AF-A0A0K1EJ94-F1
#
_cell.length_a   1.000
_cell.length_b   1.000
_cell.length_c   1.000
_cell.angle_alpha   90.00
_cell.angle_beta   90.00
_cell.angle_gamma   90.00
#
_symmetry.space_group_name_H-M   'P 1'
#
loop_
_entity.id
_entity.type
_entity.pdbx_description
1 polymer ?
#
loop_
_entity_poly.entity_id
_entity_poly.type
_entity_poly.pdbx_seq_one_letter_code
_entity_poly.pdbx_strand_id
1 'polypeptide(L)'
;MSEAASPIAETLAAVVKEFLAKGSRFAQTKPVILETLRRLGPHRRDELKTEQAVLRAYYAMFKNGTLHWGYDANNPGPPFFHVADE
;
A
#
# COMPACT_ATOMS: atom_id res chain seq x y z
N MET A 1 -8.26 10.85 21.26
CA MET A 1 -9.20 9.78 20.84
C MET A 1 -8.48 8.96 19.79
N SER A 2 -8.17 7.69 20.06
CA SER A 2 -7.55 6.83 19.05
C SER A 2 -8.58 6.60 17.96
N GLU A 3 -8.38 7.20 16.78
CA GLU A 3 -9.14 6.86 15.59
C GLU A 3 -8.85 5.38 15.31
N ALA A 4 -9.86 4.51 15.42
CA ALA A 4 -9.70 3.14 14.95
C ALA A 4 -9.29 3.20 13.48
N ALA A 5 -8.27 2.44 13.10
CA ALA A 5 -7.78 2.47 11.73
C ALA A 5 -8.93 2.09 10.78
N SER A 6 -9.12 2.87 9.72
CA SER A 6 -10.13 2.56 8.71
C SER A 6 -9.87 1.15 8.14
N PRO A 7 -10.90 0.35 7.81
CA PRO A 7 -10.73 -0.97 7.19
C PRO A 7 -9.82 -0.95 5.95
N ILE A 8 -9.78 0.19 5.24
CA ILE A 8 -8.85 0.43 4.12
C ILE A 8 -7.40 0.44 4.59
N ALA A 9 -7.09 1.18 5.65
CA ALA A 9 -5.73 1.32 6.18
C ALA A 9 -5.23 -0.01 6.75
N GLU A 10 -6.08 -0.74 7.48
CA GLU A 10 -5.75 -2.07 8.01
C GLU A 10 -5.48 -3.08 6.90
N THR A 11 -6.36 -3.14 5.89
CA THR A 11 -6.20 -4.05 4.75
C THR A 11 -4.94 -3.70 3.94
N LEU A 12 -4.71 -2.41 3.67
CA LEU A 12 -3.54 -1.95 2.93
C LEU A 12 -2.24 -2.28 3.67
N ALA A 13 -2.17 -2.01 4.98
CA ALA A 13 -0.99 -2.30 5.79
C ALA A 13 -0.67 -3.81 5.80
N ALA A 14 -1.69 -4.67 5.90
CA ALA A 14 -1.52 -6.11 5.81
C ALA A 14 -0.95 -6.54 4.44
N VAL A 15 -1.50 -6.03 3.34
CA VAL A 15 -1.03 -6.34 1.98
C VAL A 15 0.40 -5.85 1.76
N VAL A 16 0.73 -4.63 2.19
CA VAL A 16 2.09 -4.09 2.13
C VAL A 16 3.08 -5.01 2.84
N LYS A 17 2.78 -5.41 4.08
CA LYS A 17 3.64 -6.31 4.87
C LYS A 17 3.83 -7.66 4.19
N GLU A 18 2.77 -8.24 3.64
CA GLU A 18 2.84 -9.51 2.91
C GLU A 18 3.69 -9.41 1.64
N PHE A 19 3.62 -8.30 0.92
CA PHE A 19 4.35 -8.12 -0.34
C PHE A 19 5.83 -7.81 -0.09
N LEU A 20 6.15 -7.07 0.98
CA LEU A 20 7.52 -6.90 1.46
C LEU A 20 8.15 -8.24 1.87
N ALA A 21 7.42 -9.09 2.59
CA ALA A 21 7.90 -10.40 3.02
C ALA A 21 8.20 -11.36 1.85
N LYS A 22 7.63 -11.12 0.65
CA LYS A 22 7.93 -11.88 -0.57
C LYS A 22 9.19 -11.38 -1.30
N GLY A 23 9.73 -10.23 -0.89
CA GLY A 23 10.91 -9.60 -1.46
C GLY A 23 10.63 -8.57 -2.55
N SER A 24 11.73 -7.96 -3.03
CA SER A 24 11.77 -6.78 -3.92
C SER A 24 10.80 -6.80 -5.11
N ARG A 25 10.70 -7.95 -5.78
CA ARG A 25 9.88 -8.10 -6.99
C ARG A 25 8.39 -7.92 -6.72
N PHE A 26 7.95 -8.15 -5.48
CA PHE A 26 6.55 -8.04 -5.10
C PHE A 26 6.22 -6.68 -4.48
N ALA A 27 7.17 -6.01 -3.83
CA ALA A 27 6.99 -4.68 -3.23
C ALA A 27 6.84 -3.54 -4.26
N GLN A 28 5.75 -3.59 -5.04
CA GLN A 28 5.41 -2.63 -6.10
C GLN A 28 4.01 -2.04 -5.87
N THR A 29 3.83 -0.77 -6.22
CA THR A 29 2.56 -0.04 -6.05
C THR A 29 1.35 -0.79 -6.64
N LYS A 30 1.37 -1.13 -7.93
CA LYS A 30 0.18 -1.68 -8.61
C LYS A 30 -0.31 -2.99 -8.00
N PRO A 31 0.53 -4.03 -7.80
CA PRO A 31 0.10 -5.27 -7.16
C PRO A 31 -0.49 -5.07 -5.76
N VAL A 32 0.11 -4.20 -4.94
CA VAL A 32 -0.41 -3.90 -3.60
C VAL A 32 -1.78 -3.23 -3.64
N ILE A 33 -1.97 -2.24 -4.52
CA ILE A 33 -3.25 -1.53 -4.64
C ILE A 33 -4.35 -2.48 -5.13
N LEU A 34 -4.07 -3.29 -6.17
CA LEU A 34 -5.05 -4.23 -6.72
C LEU A 34 -5.43 -5.33 -5.72
N GLU A 35 -4.45 -5.86 -4.98
CA GLU A 35 -4.73 -6.86 -3.95
C GLU A 35 -5.52 -6.26 -2.78
N THR A 36 -5.23 -5.02 -2.40
CA THR A 36 -6.00 -4.29 -1.38
C THR A 36 -7.46 -4.14 -1.82
N LEU A 37 -7.71 -3.66 -3.04
CA LEU A 37 -9.06 -3.51 -3.58
C LEU A 37 -9.79 -4.86 -3.67
N ARG A 38 -9.08 -5.92 -4.09
CA ARG A 38 -9.64 -7.28 -4.15
C ARG A 38 -10.13 -7.76 -2.77
N ARG A 39 -9.40 -7.45 -1.70
CA ARG A 39 -9.76 -7.84 -0.32
C ARG A 39 -10.89 -7.03 0.28
N LEU A 40 -10.99 -5.74 -0.08
CA LEU A 40 -12.10 -4.90 0.35
C LEU A 40 -13.44 -5.33 -0.30
N GLY A 41 -13.36 -6.00 -1.45
CA GLY A 41 -14.50 -6.62 -2.13
C GLY A 41 -15.12 -5.73 -3.23
N PRO A 42 -16.20 -6.18 -3.88
CA PRO A 42 -16.81 -5.44 -4.98
C PRO A 42 -17.58 -4.20 -4.48
N HIS A 43 -17.05 -3.01 -4.72
CA HIS A 43 -17.67 -1.73 -4.34
C HIS A 43 -18.41 -1.07 -5.51
N ARG A 44 -19.27 -1.81 -6.22
CA ARG A 44 -19.85 -1.39 -7.52
C ARG A 44 -20.58 -0.03 -7.53
N ARG A 45 -21.03 0.50 -6.39
CA ARG A 45 -21.68 1.83 -6.30
C ARG A 45 -20.72 2.98 -5.98
N ASP A 46 -19.57 2.72 -5.37
CA ASP A 46 -18.60 3.72 -4.91
C ASP A 46 -17.15 3.31 -5.24
N GLU A 47 -16.97 2.60 -6.35
CA GLU A 47 -15.70 1.98 -6.76
C GLU A 47 -14.58 3.02 -6.85
N LEU A 48 -14.83 4.12 -7.57
CA LEU A 48 -13.87 5.22 -7.70
C LEU A 48 -13.51 5.87 -6.36
N LYS A 49 -14.48 6.07 -5.46
CA LYS A 49 -14.19 6.66 -4.13
C LYS A 49 -13.31 5.73 -3.30
N THR A 50 -13.55 4.42 -3.40
CA THR A 50 -12.77 3.41 -2.70
C THR A 50 -11.35 3.33 -3.26
N GLU A 51 -11.19 3.30 -4.58
CA GLU A 51 -9.89 3.38 -5.25
C GLU A 51 -9.09 4.61 -4.81
N GLN A 52 -9.73 5.78 -4.83
CA GLN A 52 -9.10 7.02 -4.39
C GLN A 52 -8.75 7.00 -2.90
N ALA A 53 -9.57 6.37 -2.05
CA ALA A 53 -9.28 6.24 -0.62
C ALA A 53 -8.09 5.30 -0.36
N VAL A 54 -8.00 4.18 -1.09
CA VAL A 54 -6.84 3.28 -1.05
C VAL A 54 -5.57 4.01 -1.50
N LEU A 55 -5.63 4.76 -2.60
CA LEU A 55 -4.50 5.55 -3.09
C LEU A 55 -4.07 6.62 -2.07
N ARG A 56 -5.02 7.36 -1.47
CA ARG A 56 -4.71 8.35 -0.42
C ARG A 56 -4.05 7.70 0.79
N ALA A 57 -4.54 6.55 1.25
CA ALA A 57 -3.96 5.82 2.36
C ALA A 57 -2.53 5.35 2.03
N TYR A 58 -2.31 4.84 0.81
CA TYR A 58 -0.98 4.42 0.34
C TYR A 58 0.01 5.59 0.31
N TYR A 59 -0.34 6.73 -0.28
CA TYR A 59 0.54 7.89 -0.30
C TYR A 59 0.76 8.52 1.08
N ALA A 60 -0.19 8.36 2.00
CA ALA A 60 0.01 8.78 3.38
C ALA A 60 1.13 7.98 4.07
N MET A 61 1.32 6.69 3.70
CA MET A 61 2.44 5.87 4.19
C MET A 61 3.81 6.37 3.70
N PHE A 62 3.89 7.02 2.55
CA PHE A 62 5.13 7.70 2.14
C PHE A 62 5.32 9.02 2.87
N LYS A 63 4.23 9.79 2.98
CA LYS A 63 4.26 11.11 3.63
C LYS A 63 4.65 11.03 5.11
N ASN A 64 4.23 9.98 5.82
CA ASN A 64 4.54 9.78 7.24
C ASN A 64 5.87 9.01 7.46
N GLY A 65 6.60 8.67 6.40
CA GLY A 65 7.86 7.92 6.49
C GLY A 65 7.70 6.42 6.79
N THR A 66 6.51 5.84 6.68
CA THR A 66 6.35 4.37 6.78
C THR A 66 6.94 3.65 5.56
N LEU A 67 6.79 4.23 4.36
CA LEU A 67 7.29 3.70 3.10
C LEU A 67 8.23 4.68 2.40
N HIS A 68 9.25 4.15 1.75
CA HIS A 68 10.19 4.90 0.93
C HIS A 68 10.22 4.36 -0.50
N TRP A 69 10.48 5.22 -1.48
CA TRP A 69 10.62 4.82 -2.87
C TRP A 69 11.93 4.09 -3.12
N GLY A 70 11.88 3.18 -4.11
CA GLY A 70 12.96 2.25 -4.40
C GLY A 70 12.94 1.07 -3.44
N TYR A 71 13.61 0.00 -3.82
CA TYR A 71 13.84 -1.16 -2.94
C TYR A 71 15.33 -1.42 -2.75
N ASP A 72 16.09 -1.40 -3.84
CA ASP A 72 17.54 -1.61 -3.83
C ASP A 72 18.19 -0.79 -4.96
N ALA A 73 19.51 -0.90 -5.09
CA ALA A 73 20.27 -0.22 -6.15
C ALA A 73 19.87 -0.68 -7.57
N ASN A 74 19.28 -1.86 -7.72
CA ASN A 74 18.78 -2.36 -9.00
C ASN A 74 17.39 -1.80 -9.33
N ASN A 75 16.64 -1.37 -8.31
CA ASN A 75 15.28 -0.86 -8.39
C ASN A 75 15.13 0.42 -7.54
N PRO A 76 15.86 1.51 -7.85
CA PRO A 76 15.95 2.69 -6.98
C PRO A 76 14.75 3.63 -7.10
N GLY A 77 13.89 3.42 -8.09
CA GLY A 77 12.77 4.29 -8.39
C GLY A 77 11.41 3.61 -8.23
N PRO A 78 10.31 4.40 -8.33
CA PRO A 78 8.97 3.85 -8.47
C PRO A 78 8.89 2.83 -9.64
N PRO A 79 8.02 1.81 -9.54
CA PRO A 79 6.97 1.65 -8.54
C PRO A 79 7.39 0.89 -7.27
N PHE A 80 8.69 0.63 -7.08
CA PHE A 80 9.20 -0.16 -5.97
C PHE A 80 9.26 0.65 -4.67
N PHE A 81 9.08 -0.03 -3.54
CA PHE A 81 9.15 0.60 -2.22
C PHE A 81 9.71 -0.34 -1.15
N HIS A 82 10.20 0.20 -0.04
CA HIS A 82 10.62 -0.51 1.18
C HIS A 82 10.12 0.24 2.43
N VAL A 83 10.32 -0.33 3.62
CA VAL A 83 10.04 0.34 4.91
C VAL A 83 11.27 1.08 5.42
N ALA A 84 11.07 2.18 6.16
CA ALA A 84 12.17 3.04 6.62
C ALA A 84 13.18 2.35 7.57
N ASP A 85 12.71 1.36 8.33
CA ASP A 85 13.47 0.73 9.43
C ASP A 85 13.89 -0.73 9.11
N GLU A 86 14.21 -1.05 7.85
CA GLU A 86 14.88 -2.33 7.54
C GLU A 86 16.34 -2.38 8.04
#